data_AF-A0A8T2I8Z8-F1
#
_entry.id   AF-A0A8T2I8Z8-F1
#
_cell.length_a   1.000
_cell.length_b   1.000
_cell.length_c   1.000
_cell.angle_alpha   90.00
_cell.angle_beta   90.00
_cell.angle_gamma   90.00
#
_symmetry.space_group_name_H-M   'P 1'
#
loop_
_entity.id
_entity.type
_entity.pdbx_description
1 polymer ?
#
loop_
_entity_poly.entity_id
_entity_poly.type
_entity_poly.pdbx_seq_one_letter_code
_entity_poly.pdbx_strand_id
1 'polypeptide(L)'
;MGQESTSSFAGTIFLTNFRMIFVPSKPTPTITAIEIPLIFVSNEKMSQPIFGANNLSGLVTPVDAPPNSSERIKWRLSFTNGGMGTLVPLFYATLEYLRVSSLRRHHQEPPPPPEFEQQQPTKPDTPKPEPPSFIQTALLDPNDPTKVYLTSPVDPAQALPEKYPIV
;
A
#
# COMPACT_ATOMS: atom_id res chain seq x y z
N MET A 1 16.42 27.33 15.19
CA MET A 1 14.98 27.40 15.53
C MET A 1 14.24 27.62 14.22
N GLY A 2 13.68 26.57 13.62
CA GLY A 2 13.05 26.65 12.30
C GLY A 2 11.71 27.39 12.39
N GLN A 3 11.50 28.40 11.56
CA GLN A 3 10.18 29.02 11.41
C GLN A 3 9.24 28.01 10.76
N GLU A 4 8.17 27.62 11.46
CA GLU A 4 7.06 26.91 10.83
C GLU A 4 6.30 27.87 9.92
N SER A 5 6.46 27.74 8.61
CA SER A 5 5.71 28.53 7.64
C SER A 5 4.30 27.96 7.49
N THR A 6 3.29 28.65 8.04
CA THR A 6 1.88 28.32 7.80
C THR A 6 1.35 29.14 6.63
N SER A 7 0.73 28.49 5.65
CA SER A 7 0.02 29.16 4.54
C SER A 7 -1.43 28.70 4.50
N SER A 8 -2.33 29.63 4.15
CA SER A 8 -3.78 29.37 4.09
C SER A 8 -4.31 29.78 2.71
N PHE A 9 -5.13 28.91 2.11
CA PHE A 9 -5.70 29.12 0.79
C PHE A 9 -7.20 28.82 0.83
N ALA A 10 -7.99 29.61 0.11
CA ALA A 10 -9.38 29.28 -0.20
C ALA A 10 -9.42 28.36 -1.43
N GLY A 11 -10.32 27.39 -1.43
CA GLY A 11 -10.37 26.39 -2.49
C GLY A 11 -11.47 25.35 -2.30
N THR A 12 -11.43 24.34 -3.16
CA THR A 12 -12.33 23.18 -3.12
C THR A 12 -11.53 21.96 -2.68
N ILE A 13 -12.13 21.17 -1.79
CA ILE A 13 -11.58 19.88 -1.35
C ILE A 13 -12.41 18.75 -1.95
N PHE A 14 -11.73 17.76 -2.52
CA PHE A 14 -12.32 16.54 -3.01
C PHE A 14 -11.90 15.39 -2.09
N LEU A 15 -12.84 14.51 -1.77
CA LEU A 15 -12.60 13.28 -1.04
C LEU A 15 -12.83 12.10 -1.97
N THR A 16 -11.84 11.22 -2.06
CA THR A 16 -11.91 9.95 -2.78
C THR A 16 -11.87 8.80 -1.79
N ASN A 17 -11.87 7.57 -2.27
CA ASN A 17 -11.71 6.36 -1.46
C ASN A 17 -10.31 6.19 -0.82
N PHE A 18 -9.29 6.95 -1.22
CA PHE A 18 -7.92 6.82 -0.69
C PHE A 18 -7.20 8.13 -0.36
N ARG A 19 -7.71 9.28 -0.81
CA ARG A 19 -7.04 10.58 -0.64
C ARG A 19 -8.01 11.75 -0.59
N MET A 20 -7.59 12.82 0.06
CA MET A 20 -8.14 14.16 -0.14
C MET A 20 -7.30 14.93 -1.15
N ILE A 21 -7.95 15.74 -1.99
CA ILE A 21 -7.28 16.60 -2.97
C ILE A 21 -7.82 18.02 -2.79
N PHE A 22 -6.95 18.95 -2.44
CA PHE A 22 -7.27 20.37 -2.33
C PHE A 22 -6.86 21.10 -3.59
N VAL A 23 -7.78 21.85 -4.18
CA VAL A 23 -7.56 22.71 -5.35
C VAL A 23 -7.80 24.16 -4.93
N PRO A 24 -6.75 25.02 -4.87
CA PRO A 24 -6.93 26.43 -4.54
C PRO A 24 -7.75 27.15 -5.60
N SER A 25 -8.64 28.06 -5.18
CA SER A 25 -9.43 28.90 -6.10
C SER A 25 -8.56 29.87 -6.92
N LYS A 26 -7.36 30.18 -6.42
CA LYS A 26 -6.34 30.97 -7.10
C LYS A 26 -5.02 30.17 -7.09
N PRO A 27 -4.82 29.27 -8.06
CA PRO A 27 -3.58 28.50 -8.19
C PRO A 27 -2.37 29.43 -8.35
N THR A 28 -1.23 29.02 -7.77
CA THR A 28 0.07 29.67 -8.01
C THR A 28 0.95 28.74 -8.86
N PRO A 29 2.03 29.24 -9.47
CA PRO A 29 2.98 28.37 -10.19
C PRO A 29 3.57 27.25 -9.31
N THR A 30 3.61 27.48 -7.99
CA THR A 30 4.14 26.51 -7.02
C THR A 30 3.05 25.57 -6.48
N ILE A 31 1.79 26.03 -6.37
CA ILE A 31 0.70 25.27 -5.77
C ILE A 31 -0.52 25.31 -6.68
N THR A 32 -0.68 24.24 -7.46
CA THR A 32 -1.83 24.01 -8.34
C THR A 32 -2.86 23.08 -7.72
N ALA A 33 -2.41 22.11 -6.93
CA ALA A 33 -3.22 21.25 -6.07
C ALA A 33 -2.34 20.65 -4.96
N ILE A 34 -2.97 20.20 -3.88
CA ILE A 34 -2.32 19.46 -2.79
C ILE A 34 -3.06 18.15 -2.59
N GLU A 35 -2.32 17.04 -2.57
CA GLU A 35 -2.84 15.73 -2.27
C GLU A 35 -2.49 15.31 -0.84
N ILE A 36 -3.45 14.71 -0.14
CA ILE A 36 -3.29 14.16 1.21
C ILE A 36 -3.78 12.69 1.18
N PRO A 37 -2.88 11.71 1.08
CA PRO A 37 -3.24 10.30 1.12
C PRO A 37 -3.78 9.93 2.51
N LEU A 38 -4.99 9.38 2.58
CA LEU A 38 -5.67 9.09 3.84
C LEU A 38 -4.95 8.03 4.67
N ILE A 39 -4.25 7.09 4.04
CA ILE A 39 -3.48 6.05 4.75
C ILE A 39 -2.33 6.63 5.60
N PHE A 40 -1.85 7.83 5.26
CA PHE A 40 -0.79 8.51 6.01
C PHE A 40 -1.32 9.60 6.97
N VAL A 41 -2.65 9.72 7.09
CA VAL A 41 -3.29 10.68 8.00
C VAL A 41 -3.39 10.11 9.41
N SER A 42 -2.98 10.92 10.38
CA SER A 42 -3.10 10.61 11.81
C SER A 42 -3.52 11.84 12.62
N ASN A 43 -3.90 11.61 13.87
CA ASN A 43 -4.25 12.65 14.83
C ASN A 43 -5.37 13.58 14.32
N GLU A 44 -6.31 13.01 13.57
CA GLU A 44 -7.45 13.75 13.04
C GLU A 44 -8.35 14.27 14.17
N LYS A 45 -8.72 15.54 14.09
CA LYS A 45 -9.56 16.20 15.10
C LYS A 45 -10.56 17.14 14.42
N MET A 46 -11.83 16.96 14.77
CA MET A 46 -12.89 17.89 14.45
C MET A 46 -13.10 18.89 15.59
N SER A 47 -13.20 20.17 15.24
CA SER A 47 -13.49 21.26 16.18
C SER A 47 -14.72 22.02 15.71
N GLN A 48 -15.74 22.06 16.57
CA GLN A 48 -17.00 22.78 16.36
C GLN A 48 -17.15 23.91 17.39
N PRO A 49 -16.47 25.05 17.18
CA PRO A 49 -16.61 26.17 18.09
C PRO A 49 -18.00 26.80 17.98
N ILE A 50 -18.51 27.34 19.09
CA ILE A 50 -19.79 28.09 19.12
C ILE A 50 -19.70 29.35 18.25
N PHE A 51 -18.49 29.94 18.16
CA PHE A 51 -18.20 31.09 17.31
C PHE A 51 -17.04 30.77 16.37
N GLY A 52 -17.22 31.07 15.08
CA GLY A 52 -16.22 30.85 14.03
C GLY A 52 -16.48 29.60 13.19
N ALA A 53 -15.54 29.29 12.29
CA ALA A 53 -15.69 28.19 11.36
C ALA A 53 -15.34 26.84 11.99
N ASN A 54 -16.19 25.86 11.75
CA ASN A 54 -15.89 24.46 12.00
C ASN A 54 -14.63 24.06 11.23
N ASN A 55 -13.79 23.23 11.83
CA ASN A 55 -12.57 22.80 11.17
C ASN A 55 -12.24 21.34 11.47
N LEU A 56 -11.73 20.67 10.45
CA LEU A 56 -11.13 19.35 10.53
C LEU A 56 -9.62 19.52 10.38
N SER A 57 -8.83 18.94 11.26
CA SER A 57 -7.37 19.05 11.24
C SER A 57 -6.73 17.69 11.47
N GLY A 58 -5.47 17.57 11.13
CA GLY A 58 -4.69 16.37 11.40
C GLY A 58 -3.23 16.54 11.03
N LEU A 59 -2.51 15.44 11.10
CA LEU A 59 -1.15 15.28 10.64
C LEU A 59 -1.14 14.36 9.42
N VAL A 60 -0.18 14.56 8.52
CA VAL A 60 0.12 13.64 7.43
C VAL A 60 1.61 13.34 7.41
N THR A 61 1.96 12.07 7.27
CA THR A 61 3.36 11.66 7.02
C THR A 61 3.64 11.83 5.54
N PRO A 62 4.71 12.56 5.13
CA PRO A 62 5.07 12.67 3.72
C PRO A 62 5.34 11.30 3.11
N VAL A 63 4.95 11.10 1.85
CA VAL A 63 5.12 9.80 1.15
C VAL A 63 6.61 9.46 0.99
N ASP A 64 7.43 10.48 0.74
CA ASP A 64 8.87 10.34 0.53
C ASP A 64 9.67 10.37 1.84
N ALA A 65 8.98 10.34 2.99
CA ALA A 65 9.64 10.33 4.29
C ALA A 65 10.41 9.01 4.49
N PRO A 66 11.66 9.05 4.98
CA PRO A 66 12.41 7.83 5.28
C PRO A 66 11.67 6.91 6.26
N PRO A 67 11.95 5.59 6.23
CA PRO A 67 11.49 4.68 7.28
C PRO A 67 11.88 5.22 8.66
N ASN A 68 10.93 5.23 9.60
CA ASN A 68 11.06 5.80 10.95
C ASN A 68 11.19 7.33 11.04
N SER A 69 10.92 8.08 9.97
CA SER A 69 10.83 9.53 10.05
C SER A 69 9.69 9.97 10.95
N SER A 70 10.00 10.88 11.88
CA SER A 70 9.03 11.59 12.71
C SER A 70 8.46 12.84 12.02
N GLU A 71 8.83 13.09 10.77
CA GLU A 71 8.33 14.23 10.01
C GLU A 71 6.83 14.12 9.80
N ARG A 72 6.11 15.17 10.20
CA ARG A 72 4.65 15.27 10.07
C ARG A 72 4.30 16.66 9.59
N ILE A 73 3.49 16.72 8.54
CA ILE A 73 2.92 17.97 8.04
C ILE A 73 1.55 18.16 8.68
N LYS A 74 1.36 19.32 9.30
CA LYS A 74 0.06 19.68 9.90
C LYS A 74 -0.86 20.27 8.83
N TRP A 75 -2.09 19.78 8.77
CA TRP A 75 -3.12 20.30 7.88
C TRP A 75 -4.39 20.70 8.66
N ARG A 76 -5.13 21.67 8.11
CA ARG A 76 -6.40 22.14 8.66
C ARG A 76 -7.33 22.59 7.53
N LEU A 77 -8.50 21.99 7.47
CA LEU A 77 -9.62 22.38 6.61
C LEU A 77 -10.61 23.19 7.45
N SER A 78 -10.83 24.45 7.06
CA SER A 78 -11.83 25.32 7.69
C SER A 78 -13.06 25.44 6.78
N PHE A 79 -14.23 25.06 7.29
CA PHE A 79 -15.48 25.03 6.53
C PHE A 79 -16.22 26.37 6.67
N THR A 80 -15.84 27.36 5.86
CA THR A 80 -16.48 28.69 5.89
C THR A 80 -17.82 28.74 5.16
N ASN A 81 -18.01 27.86 4.17
CA ASN A 81 -19.19 27.85 3.29
C ASN A 81 -20.07 26.60 3.47
N GLY A 82 -20.04 25.97 4.66
CA GLY A 82 -20.77 24.73 4.93
C GLY A 82 -20.06 23.47 4.41
N GLY A 83 -20.84 22.43 4.04
CA GLY A 83 -20.33 21.16 3.49
C GLY A 83 -19.73 20.17 4.51
N MET A 84 -19.39 20.65 5.71
CA MET A 84 -18.85 19.83 6.81
C MET A 84 -19.73 18.62 7.15
N GLY A 85 -21.06 18.81 7.21
CA GLY A 85 -22.00 17.73 7.56
C GLY A 85 -22.01 16.57 6.58
N THR A 86 -21.54 16.77 5.34
CA THR A 86 -21.39 15.72 4.34
C THR A 86 -19.97 15.16 4.33
N LEU A 87 -18.97 16.06 4.32
CA LEU A 87 -17.58 15.65 4.15
C LEU A 87 -17.04 14.91 5.37
N VAL A 88 -17.32 15.38 6.58
CA VAL A 88 -16.72 14.82 7.80
C VAL A 88 -17.16 13.37 8.04
N PRO A 89 -18.46 13.00 7.95
CA PRO A 89 -18.85 11.60 8.07
C PRO A 89 -18.20 10.70 7.01
N LEU A 90 -18.15 11.16 5.75
CA LEU A 90 -17.52 10.42 4.66
C LEU A 90 -16.01 10.25 4.87
N PHE A 91 -15.34 11.29 5.37
CA PHE A 91 -13.91 11.26 5.69
C PHE A 91 -13.61 10.19 6.73
N TYR A 92 -14.31 10.19 7.87
CA TYR A 92 -14.10 9.21 8.93
C TYR A 92 -14.44 7.78 8.48
N ALA A 93 -15.54 7.60 7.73
CA ALA A 93 -15.91 6.29 7.19
C ALA A 93 -14.84 5.75 6.23
N THR A 94 -14.31 6.59 5.35
CA THR A 94 -13.27 6.20 4.39
C THR A 94 -11.95 5.91 5.09
N LEU A 95 -11.56 6.76 6.04
CA LEU A 95 -10.33 6.60 6.81
C LEU A 95 -10.35 5.29 7.60
N GLU A 96 -11.46 4.97 8.25
CA GLU A 96 -11.64 3.72 8.99
C GLU A 96 -11.56 2.51 8.06
N TYR A 97 -12.26 2.56 6.92
CA TYR A 97 -12.20 1.51 5.91
C TYR A 97 -10.76 1.21 5.47
N LEU A 98 -9.94 2.24 5.23
CA LEU A 98 -8.55 2.08 4.82
C LEU A 98 -7.68 1.48 5.93
N ARG A 99 -7.89 1.88 7.18
CA ARG A 99 -7.16 1.35 8.34
C ARG A 99 -7.44 -0.14 8.51
N VAL A 100 -8.71 -0.54 8.54
CA VAL A 100 -9.12 -1.95 8.63
C VAL A 100 -8.58 -2.77 7.45
N SER A 101 -8.67 -2.23 6.23
CA SER A 101 -8.18 -2.92 5.04
C SER A 101 -6.67 -3.11 5.04
N SER A 102 -5.92 -2.15 5.57
CA SER A 102 -4.45 -2.22 5.67
C SER A 102 -4.02 -3.26 6.71
N LEU A 103 -4.70 -3.33 7.85
CA LEU A 103 -4.45 -4.35 8.87
C LEU A 103 -4.71 -5.76 8.35
N ARG A 104 -5.76 -5.96 7.55
CA ARG A 104 -6.08 -7.24 6.91
C ARG A 104 -5.00 -7.67 5.92
N ARG A 105 -4.45 -6.75 5.14
CA ARG A 105 -3.34 -7.05 4.22
C ARG A 105 -2.06 -7.44 4.96
N HIS A 106 -1.80 -6.83 6.12
CA HIS A 106 -0.67 -7.24 6.95
C HIS A 106 -0.88 -8.59 7.65
N HIS A 107 -2.11 -8.96 7.99
CA HIS A 107 -2.43 -10.27 8.59
C HIS A 107 -2.67 -11.39 7.57
N GLN A 108 -2.89 -11.06 6.30
CA GLN A 108 -2.86 -12.02 5.21
C GLN A 108 -1.40 -12.30 4.87
N GLU A 109 -0.74 -13.07 5.73
CA GLU A 109 0.39 -13.88 5.29
C GLU A 109 -0.15 -14.76 4.14
N PRO A 110 0.49 -14.80 2.96
CA PRO A 110 0.15 -15.82 1.98
C PRO A 110 0.16 -17.16 2.72
N PRO A 111 -0.84 -18.04 2.51
CA PRO A 111 -0.82 -19.34 3.17
C PRO A 111 0.58 -19.92 2.97
N PRO A 112 1.21 -20.48 4.03
CA PRO A 112 2.51 -21.09 3.88
C PRO A 112 2.41 -22.00 2.64
N PRO A 113 3.42 -21.97 1.74
CA PRO A 113 3.46 -22.94 0.65
C PRO A 113 3.13 -24.30 1.27
N PRO A 114 2.23 -25.11 0.69
CA PRO A 114 1.98 -26.43 1.23
C PRO A 114 3.35 -27.05 1.49
N GLU A 115 3.61 -27.43 2.75
CA GLU A 115 4.84 -28.10 3.12
C GLU A 115 4.87 -29.34 2.23
N PHE A 116 5.60 -29.24 1.12
CA PHE A 116 6.06 -30.41 0.44
C PHE A 116 6.95 -31.06 1.48
N GLU A 117 6.45 -32.13 2.10
CA GLU A 117 7.29 -33.05 2.83
C GLU A 117 8.45 -33.37 1.89
N GLN A 118 9.58 -32.68 2.08
CA GLN A 118 10.84 -33.08 1.52
C GLN A 118 11.13 -34.38 2.24
N GLN A 119 10.65 -35.48 1.66
CA GLN A 119 10.97 -36.82 2.10
C GLN A 119 12.50 -36.88 2.11
N GLN A 120 13.07 -36.71 3.31
CA GLN A 120 14.48 -36.96 3.53
C GLN A 120 14.73 -38.39 3.05
N PRO A 121 15.79 -38.64 2.26
CA PRO A 121 16.09 -39.97 1.80
C PRO A 121 16.50 -40.81 3.03
N THR A 122 15.53 -41.52 3.60
CA THR A 122 15.80 -42.64 4.48
C THR A 122 16.45 -43.75 3.65
N LYS A 123 17.41 -44.42 4.29
CA LYS A 123 18.38 -45.34 3.71
C LYS A 123 17.78 -46.44 2.80
N PRO A 124 18.59 -46.97 1.86
CA PRO A 124 18.11 -47.85 0.80
C PRO A 124 17.87 -49.26 1.35
N ASP A 125 16.67 -49.78 1.16
CA ASP A 125 16.42 -51.14 0.67
C ASP A 125 14.91 -51.43 0.69
N THR A 126 14.22 -51.12 -0.40
CA THR A 126 13.02 -51.88 -0.82
C THR A 126 12.69 -51.61 -2.30
N PRO A 127 12.19 -52.61 -3.06
CA PRO A 127 12.13 -52.57 -4.51
C PRO A 127 11.11 -51.56 -5.06
N LYS A 128 11.53 -50.85 -6.11
CA LYS A 128 10.87 -49.74 -6.80
C LYS A 128 9.60 -50.18 -7.55
N PRO A 129 8.42 -49.61 -7.26
CA PRO A 129 7.34 -49.49 -8.24
C PRO A 129 7.61 -48.29 -9.16
N GLU A 130 7.40 -48.46 -10.46
CA GLU A 130 7.57 -47.41 -11.46
C GLU A 130 6.67 -46.20 -11.17
N PRO A 131 7.18 -44.95 -11.28
CA PRO A 131 6.40 -43.77 -10.95
C PRO A 131 5.31 -43.53 -12.01
N PRO A 132 4.06 -43.21 -11.63
CA PRO A 132 3.08 -42.72 -12.58
C PRO A 132 3.58 -41.41 -13.20
N SER A 133 3.42 -41.29 -14.52
CA SER A 133 3.76 -40.11 -15.31
C SER A 133 3.30 -38.83 -14.63
N PHE A 134 4.23 -37.90 -14.41
CA PHE A 134 3.96 -36.56 -13.88
C PHE A 134 2.87 -35.89 -14.72
N ILE A 135 1.68 -35.75 -14.16
CA ILE A 135 0.67 -34.85 -14.73
C ILE A 135 1.00 -33.45 -14.22
N GLN A 136 1.80 -32.71 -14.99
CA GLN A 136 1.97 -31.25 -14.86
C GLN A 136 0.68 -30.56 -15.33
N THR A 137 -0.37 -30.61 -14.51
CA THR A 137 -1.57 -29.82 -14.76
C THR A 137 -1.63 -28.71 -13.72
N ALA A 138 -1.28 -27.50 -14.15
CA ALA A 138 -1.67 -26.30 -13.43
C ALA A 138 -3.15 -26.05 -13.71
N LEU A 139 -3.98 -26.00 -12.68
CA LEU A 139 -5.35 -25.52 -12.80
C LEU A 139 -5.30 -23.99 -12.89
N LEU A 140 -5.30 -23.47 -14.12
CA LEU A 140 -5.31 -22.04 -14.41
C LEU A 140 -6.76 -21.57 -14.59
N ASP A 141 -7.10 -20.44 -13.96
CA ASP A 141 -8.38 -19.77 -14.13
C ASP A 141 -8.45 -19.15 -15.55
N PRO A 142 -9.45 -19.50 -16.39
CA PRO A 142 -9.62 -18.93 -17.72
C PRO A 142 -9.79 -17.41 -17.77
N ASN A 143 -10.19 -16.76 -16.66
CA ASN A 143 -10.35 -15.31 -16.56
C ASN A 143 -9.10 -14.57 -16.05
N ASP A 144 -8.02 -15.28 -15.71
CA ASP A 144 -6.78 -14.66 -15.26
C ASP A 144 -5.87 -14.32 -16.46
N PRO A 145 -5.58 -13.04 -16.74
CA PRO A 145 -4.70 -12.63 -17.83
C PRO A 145 -3.20 -12.91 -17.59
N THR A 146 -2.84 -13.60 -16.50
CA THR A 146 -1.46 -13.95 -16.16
C THR A 146 -0.86 -14.91 -17.19
N LYS A 147 0.24 -14.48 -17.82
CA LYS A 147 1.02 -15.28 -18.77
C LYS A 147 2.18 -15.97 -18.06
N VAL A 148 2.16 -17.30 -18.00
CA VAL A 148 3.26 -18.09 -17.44
C VAL A 148 4.23 -18.49 -18.57
N TYR A 149 5.50 -18.10 -18.42
CA TYR A 149 6.57 -18.57 -19.30
C TYR A 149 7.26 -19.75 -18.63
N LEU A 150 7.16 -20.93 -19.23
CA LEU A 150 7.87 -22.12 -18.76
C LEU A 150 9.29 -22.09 -19.31
N THR A 151 10.29 -22.11 -18.43
CA THR A 151 11.66 -22.43 -18.84
C THR A 151 11.73 -23.94 -19.07
N SER A 152 11.95 -24.34 -20.33
CA SER A 152 12.29 -25.73 -20.63
C SER A 152 13.60 -26.08 -19.91
N PRO A 153 13.74 -27.29 -19.35
CA PRO A 153 14.97 -27.68 -18.68
C PRO A 153 16.15 -27.54 -19.63
N VAL A 154 17.19 -26.83 -19.17
CA VAL A 154 18.47 -26.71 -19.89
C VAL A 154 19.10 -28.09 -19.93
N ASP A 155 19.47 -28.55 -21.12
CA ASP A 155 20.19 -29.81 -21.31
C ASP A 155 21.52 -29.73 -20.54
N PRO A 156 21.81 -30.67 -19.61
CA PRO A 156 23.05 -30.66 -18.84
C PRO A 156 24.32 -30.71 -19.73
N ALA A 157 24.20 -31.11 -21.00
CA ALA A 157 25.30 -31.01 -21.97
C ALA A 157 25.69 -29.56 -22.34
N GLN A 158 24.83 -28.58 -22.04
CA GLN A 158 25.06 -27.16 -22.31
C GLN A 158 25.44 -26.36 -21.05
N ALA A 159 25.50 -26.99 -19.88
CA ALA A 159 25.97 -26.36 -18.66
C ALA A 159 27.48 -26.11 -18.76
N LEU A 160 27.89 -24.84 -18.81
CA LEU A 160 29.31 -24.46 -18.78
C LEU A 160 29.94 -24.95 -17.47
N PRO A 161 31.12 -25.59 -17.49
CA PRO A 161 31.76 -26.06 -16.28
C PRO A 161 32.23 -24.88 -15.42
N GLU A 162 31.70 -24.77 -14.20
CA GLU A 162 32.22 -23.87 -13.17
C GLU A 162 33.62 -24.33 -12.73
N LYS A 163 34.67 -23.62 -13.17
CA LYS A 163 35.96 -23.71 -12.50
C LYS A 163 36.85 -22.50 -12.77
N TYR A 164 37.11 -21.71 -11.72
CA TYR A 164 38.45 -21.20 -11.43
C TYR A 164 38.64 -21.11 -9.91
N PRO A 165 39.76 -21.61 -9.34
CA PRO A 165 40.04 -21.49 -7.92
C PRO A 165 40.52 -20.09 -7.55
N ILE A 166 40.20 -19.66 -6.33
CA ILE A 166 40.85 -18.53 -5.67
C ILE A 166 42.28 -18.94 -5.29
N VAL A 167 43.29 -18.35 -5.95
CA VAL A 167 44.40 -17.58 -5.32
C VAL A 167 45.03 -16.68 -6.37
#